data_AF-A0A6A5QCZ0-F1
#
_entry.id   AF-A0A6A5QCZ0-F1
#
_cell.length_a   1.000
_cell.length_b   1.000
_cell.length_c   1.000
_cell.angle_alpha   90.00
_cell.angle_beta   90.00
_cell.angle_gamma   90.00
#
_symmetry.space_group_name_H-M   'P 1'
#
loop_
_entity.id
_entity.type
_entity.pdbx_description
1 polymer ?
#
loop_
_entity_poly.entity_id
_entity_poly.type
_entity_poly.pdbx_seq_one_letter_code
_entity_poly.pdbx_strand_id
1 'polypeptide(L)'
;MSWKLTKKLKETHLAPLANTFSRSSSTSTITNEKAPNSSASSATTLVDPDAHAAFDAAAPPPQPLRPGILIITLHEGRAFSLPAGHENTFNSGHHQGSLSQGGGFSVAGSVRPGSSSRTPQVGSYANRPQSAAGSINAAPTIHGRYSSKHLPYALVDFDKQQVFINAVSGTPENPLWAGGNTQYKFDVSRTTDLSVSLYIRNPSAPPNAGRSQDVCIGTLSIKPRFEEAQQDGKPAKEDHASGQAGAEWIKVQFGTGDMRIGVNFVETRQDRLSIDDFELLKVVGKGSFGKVMQVQKKDTHRIYALKTIRKAHIISRSEVAHTLAERSVLAQINNPFIVPLKFSFQSPEKLYFVLAFVNGGELFHHLQKEQRFDINRARFYAAELLCALECLHGFNVIYRDLKPENILLDYTGHIALCDFGLCKLDMKDEDRTNTFCGTPEYLAPELLTGAGYTKSVDWWTLGVLLYEMLTGLPPFYDENTNDMYRKILTEPLHFPGPEVVPPAARDLLTRLLDRNAEKRLGAKGAAEIKAHYFFHSIDWRKLLERKYEPSFKPSVVDAKDTANFDREFTSEAPTDSYVDGPMLSQTMQDQFAGWSYNRPVAGLGDAGGSVKDPSFEGVNER
;
A
#
# COMPACT_ATOMS: atom_id res chain seq x y z
N MET A 1 -33.26 -9.91 10.64
CA MET A 1 -33.13 -8.56 11.21
C MET A 1 -31.77 -7.93 10.89
N SER A 2 -30.65 -8.67 11.00
CA SER A 2 -29.28 -8.19 10.74
C SER A 2 -28.99 -7.59 9.35
N TRP A 3 -29.62 -8.10 8.28
CA TRP A 3 -29.28 -7.70 6.90
C TRP A 3 -29.86 -6.34 6.46
N LYS A 4 -30.91 -5.85 7.13
CA LYS A 4 -31.48 -4.51 6.87
C LYS A 4 -30.73 -3.41 7.62
N LEU A 5 -30.06 -3.77 8.71
CA LEU A 5 -29.28 -2.86 9.56
C LEU A 5 -27.99 -2.42 8.85
N THR A 6 -27.28 -3.37 8.20
CA THR A 6 -26.01 -3.10 7.52
C THR A 6 -26.13 -2.39 6.17
N LYS A 7 -27.26 -2.55 5.47
CA LYS A 7 -27.55 -1.74 4.27
C LYS A 7 -27.87 -0.28 4.63
N LYS A 8 -28.54 -0.05 5.78
CA LYS A 8 -28.81 1.30 6.30
C LYS A 8 -27.54 2.00 6.82
N LEU A 9 -26.65 1.26 7.49
CA LEU A 9 -25.32 1.77 7.89
C LEU A 9 -24.59 2.41 6.70
N LYS A 10 -24.51 1.69 5.56
CA LYS A 10 -23.92 2.23 4.33
C LYS A 10 -24.60 3.52 3.81
N GLU A 11 -25.94 3.59 3.89
CA GLU A 11 -26.70 4.81 3.52
C GLU A 11 -26.46 5.97 4.51
N THR A 12 -26.11 5.69 5.77
CA THR A 12 -25.76 6.71 6.77
C THR A 12 -24.31 7.18 6.63
N HIS A 13 -23.37 6.30 6.26
CA HIS A 13 -21.95 6.64 6.02
C HIS A 13 -21.72 7.45 4.72
N LEU A 14 -22.62 7.34 3.74
CA LEU A 14 -22.55 8.09 2.47
C LEU A 14 -23.36 9.41 2.48
N ALA A 15 -24.12 9.69 3.55
CA ALA A 15 -24.86 10.94 3.68
C ALA A 15 -23.90 12.08 4.09
N PRO A 16 -23.89 13.23 3.39
CA PRO A 16 -23.08 14.37 3.80
C PRO A 16 -23.64 14.95 5.11
N LEU A 17 -23.02 14.62 6.25
CA LEU A 17 -23.21 15.34 7.51
C LEU A 17 -22.53 16.71 7.41
N ALA A 18 -23.15 17.63 6.66
CA ALA A 18 -22.76 19.03 6.61
C ALA A 18 -23.95 20.00 6.67
N ASN A 19 -25.17 19.51 6.92
CA ASN A 19 -26.37 20.36 7.03
C ASN A 19 -27.04 20.23 8.39
N THR A 20 -26.38 20.73 9.43
CA THR A 20 -27.05 21.43 10.54
C THR A 20 -25.98 22.14 11.39
N PHE A 21 -26.34 23.30 11.92
CA PHE A 21 -25.57 24.19 12.81
C PHE A 21 -24.77 25.31 12.13
N SER A 22 -25.53 26.37 11.82
CA SER A 22 -25.07 27.75 11.73
C SER A 22 -24.25 28.14 12.97
N ARG A 23 -23.01 28.60 12.76
CA ARG A 23 -22.18 29.23 13.80
C ARG A 23 -22.79 30.58 14.18
N SER A 24 -23.24 30.73 15.43
CA SER A 24 -23.44 32.03 16.06
C SER A 24 -22.12 32.48 16.70
N SER A 25 -21.56 33.58 16.18
CA SER A 25 -20.40 34.27 16.73
C SER A 25 -20.80 35.02 18.01
N SER A 26 -20.17 34.71 19.14
CA SER A 26 -20.24 35.55 20.34
C SER A 26 -18.96 36.37 20.48
N THR A 27 -19.09 37.67 20.26
CA THR A 27 -18.05 38.70 20.48
C THR A 27 -17.77 38.84 21.97
N SER A 28 -16.52 38.68 22.39
CA SER A 28 -16.07 39.04 23.74
C SER A 28 -15.26 40.33 23.68
N THR A 29 -15.83 41.39 24.24
CA THR A 29 -15.24 42.71 24.45
C THR A 29 -14.33 42.62 25.68
N ILE A 30 -13.03 42.89 25.54
CA ILE A 30 -12.15 43.18 26.67
C ILE A 30 -11.41 44.49 26.40
N THR A 31 -11.51 45.37 27.39
CA THR A 31 -11.15 46.77 27.45
C THR A 31 -9.64 47.00 27.55
N ASN A 32 -9.20 48.07 26.87
CA ASN A 32 -7.88 48.68 26.99
C ASN A 32 -7.63 49.24 28.39
N GLU A 33 -6.53 48.83 29.04
CA GLU A 33 -5.81 49.68 29.99
C GLU A 33 -4.30 49.62 29.73
N LYS A 34 -3.63 50.72 30.07
CA LYS A 34 -2.39 51.24 29.49
C LYS A 34 -1.31 51.33 30.56
N ALA A 35 -0.04 51.26 30.09
CA ALA A 35 1.22 51.78 30.68
C ALA A 35 2.17 50.75 31.35
N PRO A 36 3.49 51.04 31.51
CA PRO A 36 4.41 51.83 30.67
C PRO A 36 5.81 51.16 30.43
N ASN A 37 6.62 51.86 29.62
CA ASN A 37 8.03 51.65 29.23
C ASN A 37 9.04 51.21 30.32
N SER A 38 10.00 50.35 29.95
CA SER A 38 11.42 50.38 30.38
C SER A 38 12.29 49.59 29.37
N SER A 39 13.04 50.30 28.51
CA SER A 39 14.50 50.53 28.57
C SER A 39 15.38 49.31 28.28
N ALA A 40 16.08 49.40 27.15
CA ALA A 40 17.13 48.51 26.67
C ALA A 40 18.33 48.42 27.63
N SER A 41 19.02 47.27 27.60
CA SER A 41 20.46 47.21 27.87
C SER A 41 21.11 46.10 27.05
N SER A 42 22.10 46.52 26.28
CA SER A 42 23.06 45.76 25.49
C SER A 42 24.20 45.24 26.38
N ALA A 43 24.59 43.98 26.22
CA ALA A 43 25.85 43.48 26.72
C ALA A 43 26.54 42.60 25.66
N THR A 44 27.64 43.14 25.14
CA THR A 44 28.59 42.52 24.23
C THR A 44 29.66 41.82 25.06
N THR A 45 29.98 40.55 24.78
CA THR A 45 31.19 39.92 25.32
C THR A 45 31.94 39.14 24.25
N LEU A 46 33.01 39.81 23.84
CA LEU A 46 34.33 39.40 23.34
C LEU A 46 34.64 37.91 23.11
N VAL A 47 35.25 37.70 21.94
CA VAL A 47 35.86 36.49 21.37
C VAL A 47 37.24 36.26 21.99
N ASP A 48 37.57 35.01 22.30
CA ASP A 48 38.93 34.57 22.65
C ASP A 48 39.47 33.69 21.50
N PRO A 49 40.60 34.03 20.85
CA PRO A 49 41.12 33.29 19.71
C PRO A 49 42.38 32.50 20.11
N ASP A 50 42.26 31.22 20.45
CA ASP A 50 43.30 30.20 20.24
C ASP A 50 42.88 28.86 20.85
N ALA A 51 42.26 28.01 20.03
CA ALA A 51 42.14 26.57 20.31
C ALA A 51 42.11 25.81 18.98
N HIS A 52 43.29 25.66 18.36
CA HIS A 52 43.51 24.72 17.28
C HIS A 52 43.47 23.27 17.84
N ALA A 53 42.33 22.59 17.65
CA ALA A 53 42.24 21.14 17.78
C ALA A 53 41.68 20.57 16.47
N ALA A 54 42.41 19.61 15.90
CA ALA A 54 42.14 18.97 14.63
C ALA A 54 40.74 18.34 14.58
N PHE A 55 39.91 18.77 13.62
CA PHE A 55 38.70 18.07 13.23
C PHE A 55 39.03 17.11 12.10
N ASP A 56 38.84 15.81 12.37
CA ASP A 56 38.68 14.77 11.36
C ASP A 56 37.71 15.27 10.28
N ALA A 57 38.11 15.14 9.02
CA ALA A 57 37.28 15.44 7.87
C ALA A 57 36.09 14.45 7.86
N ALA A 58 34.98 14.86 8.47
CA ALA A 58 33.70 14.18 8.32
C ALA A 58 33.36 14.14 6.82
N ALA A 59 33.12 12.93 6.30
CA ALA A 59 32.66 12.74 4.94
C ALA A 59 31.43 13.63 4.67
N PRO A 60 31.32 14.26 3.49
CA PRO A 60 30.17 15.09 3.16
C PRO A 60 28.88 14.26 3.30
N PRO A 61 27.77 14.86 3.79
CA PRO A 61 26.51 14.15 3.92
C PRO A 61 26.09 13.59 2.55
N PRO A 62 25.50 12.37 2.50
CA PRO A 62 25.07 11.76 1.24
C PRO A 62 24.11 12.69 0.50
N GLN A 63 24.30 12.84 -0.81
CA GLN A 63 23.45 13.72 -1.62
C GLN A 63 21.99 13.27 -1.59
N PRO A 64 21.02 14.19 -1.53
CA PRO A 64 19.61 13.85 -1.47
C PRO A 64 19.16 13.16 -2.77
N LEU A 65 18.35 12.10 -2.62
CA LEU A 65 17.77 11.38 -3.74
C LEU A 65 16.88 12.31 -4.56
N ARG A 66 17.18 12.43 -5.86
CA ARG A 66 16.37 13.19 -6.80
C ARG A 66 15.23 12.32 -7.36
N PRO A 67 14.03 12.88 -7.63
CA PRO A 67 12.95 12.12 -8.26
C PRO A 67 13.39 11.54 -9.60
N GLY A 68 12.97 10.31 -9.90
CA GLY A 68 13.37 9.66 -11.13
C GLY A 68 12.54 8.43 -11.48
N ILE A 69 13.00 7.72 -12.49
CA ILE A 69 12.39 6.49 -12.99
C ILE A 69 13.39 5.36 -12.80
N LEU A 70 12.96 4.33 -12.09
CA LEU A 70 13.65 3.05 -12.00
C LEU A 70 13.22 2.15 -13.14
N ILE A 71 14.17 1.74 -13.97
CA ILE A 71 13.98 0.92 -15.15
C ILE A 71 14.45 -0.49 -14.83
N ILE A 72 13.54 -1.45 -14.90
CA ILE A 72 13.77 -2.86 -14.61
C ILE A 72 13.69 -3.67 -15.90
N THR A 73 14.64 -4.58 -16.09
CA THR A 73 14.70 -5.48 -17.26
C THR A 73 14.99 -6.91 -16.80
N LEU A 74 14.09 -7.85 -17.07
CA LEU A 74 14.31 -9.26 -16.76
C LEU A 74 14.89 -9.95 -18.00
N HIS A 75 16.00 -10.68 -17.84
CA HIS A 75 16.69 -11.34 -18.93
C HIS A 75 16.43 -12.85 -18.94
N GLU A 76 16.96 -13.55 -17.94
CA GLU A 76 16.99 -15.02 -17.93
C GLU A 76 17.12 -15.56 -16.51
N GLY A 77 16.58 -16.76 -16.30
CA GLY A 77 16.71 -17.53 -15.06
C GLY A 77 17.42 -18.84 -15.34
N ARG A 78 18.12 -19.39 -14.34
CA ARG A 78 18.79 -20.69 -14.47
C ARG A 78 18.62 -21.53 -13.22
N ALA A 79 18.51 -22.84 -13.43
CA ALA A 79 18.48 -23.86 -12.39
C ALA A 79 17.38 -23.66 -11.33
N PHE A 80 16.20 -23.21 -11.74
CA PHE A 80 15.05 -23.15 -10.85
C PHE A 80 14.50 -24.55 -10.58
N SER A 81 14.02 -24.79 -9.36
CA SER A 81 13.36 -26.03 -8.97
C SER A 81 12.08 -25.75 -8.20
N LEU A 82 11.20 -26.76 -8.16
CA LEU A 82 10.03 -26.68 -7.28
C LEU A 82 10.47 -26.76 -5.81
N PRO A 83 9.77 -26.08 -4.89
CA PRO A 83 9.93 -26.30 -3.46
C PRO A 83 9.54 -27.73 -3.08
N ALA A 84 10.15 -28.24 -2.01
CA ALA A 84 9.83 -29.58 -1.49
C ALA A 84 8.32 -29.70 -1.17
N GLY A 85 7.70 -30.80 -1.61
CA GLY A 85 6.27 -31.08 -1.41
C GLY A 85 5.35 -30.66 -2.58
N HIS A 86 5.83 -29.86 -3.53
CA HIS A 86 5.06 -29.45 -4.72
C HIS A 86 5.33 -30.30 -5.97
N GLU A 87 6.17 -31.34 -5.87
CA GLU A 87 6.52 -32.22 -6.99
C GLU A 87 5.31 -32.99 -7.55
N ASN A 88 4.39 -33.40 -6.67
CA ASN A 88 3.18 -34.12 -7.05
C ASN A 88 2.16 -33.23 -7.80
N THR A 89 2.24 -31.90 -7.64
CA THR A 89 1.32 -30.93 -8.26
C THR A 89 1.40 -30.94 -9.79
N PHE A 90 2.56 -31.32 -10.33
CA PHE A 90 2.85 -31.36 -11.77
C PHE A 90 2.78 -32.78 -12.36
N ASN A 91 2.56 -33.81 -11.54
CA ASN A 91 2.55 -35.22 -11.95
C ASN A 91 1.14 -35.75 -12.32
N SER A 92 0.08 -34.98 -12.10
CA SER A 92 -1.32 -35.38 -12.25
C SER A 92 -1.85 -35.45 -13.70
N GLY A 93 -0.99 -35.33 -14.71
CA GLY A 93 -1.36 -35.29 -16.14
C GLY A 93 -1.66 -36.62 -16.83
N HIS A 94 -1.58 -37.77 -16.13
CA HIS A 94 -1.89 -39.07 -16.72
C HIS A 94 -3.17 -39.70 -16.15
N HIS A 95 -4.33 -39.12 -16.48
CA HIS A 95 -5.60 -39.85 -16.43
C HIS A 95 -6.01 -40.31 -17.83
N GLN A 96 -5.89 -41.64 -18.01
CA GLN A 96 -6.69 -42.56 -18.82
C GLN A 96 -7.26 -42.02 -20.15
N GLY A 97 -6.66 -42.50 -21.24
CA GLY A 97 -7.39 -42.66 -22.49
C GLY A 97 -8.66 -43.47 -22.23
N SER A 98 -9.80 -42.87 -22.56
CA SER A 98 -11.11 -43.48 -22.53
C SER A 98 -11.10 -44.81 -23.27
N LEU A 99 -11.20 -45.92 -22.54
CA LEU A 99 -11.56 -47.21 -23.11
C LEU A 99 -13.06 -47.14 -23.41
N SER A 100 -13.38 -46.91 -24.67
CA SER A 100 -14.69 -47.17 -25.23
C SER A 100 -15.06 -48.63 -24.96
N GLN A 101 -16.00 -48.88 -24.05
CA GLN A 101 -16.71 -50.16 -23.98
C GLN A 101 -17.61 -50.28 -25.22
N GLY A 102 -17.04 -50.83 -26.30
CA GLY A 102 -17.79 -51.40 -27.40
C GLY A 102 -18.35 -52.75 -26.95
N GLY A 103 -19.68 -52.88 -26.98
CA GLY A 103 -20.37 -54.15 -26.77
C GLY A 103 -19.97 -55.19 -27.82
N GLY A 104 -19.73 -56.42 -27.37
CA GLY A 104 -19.39 -57.53 -28.24
C GLY A 104 -19.48 -58.85 -27.50
N PHE A 105 -20.49 -59.64 -27.85
CA PHE A 105 -20.89 -60.92 -27.30
C PHE A 105 -19.77 -61.98 -27.35
N SER A 106 -19.64 -62.76 -26.27
CA SER A 106 -18.80 -63.96 -26.22
C SER A 106 -19.53 -65.18 -26.79
N VAL A 107 -18.99 -65.78 -27.86
CA VAL A 107 -19.30 -67.13 -28.31
C VAL A 107 -18.03 -67.98 -28.25
N ALA A 108 -18.21 -69.23 -27.80
CA ALA A 108 -17.21 -70.25 -27.52
C ALA A 108 -16.39 -70.71 -28.74
N GLY A 109 -15.19 -71.26 -28.51
CA GLY A 109 -14.48 -72.05 -29.53
C GLY A 109 -13.00 -72.38 -29.28
N SER A 110 -12.78 -73.60 -28.77
CA SER A 110 -11.61 -74.50 -28.70
C SER A 110 -10.38 -74.40 -29.66
N VAL A 111 -9.31 -75.10 -29.22
CA VAL A 111 -8.22 -75.83 -29.96
C VAL A 111 -6.78 -75.26 -29.93
N ARG A 112 -6.00 -75.75 -28.94
CA ARG A 112 -4.71 -76.50 -28.95
C ARG A 112 -3.54 -76.23 -29.97
N PRO A 113 -2.29 -76.70 -29.66
CA PRO A 113 -1.03 -75.97 -29.83
C PRO A 113 -0.01 -76.62 -30.80
N GLY A 114 1.13 -75.97 -31.07
CA GLY A 114 2.36 -76.70 -31.38
C GLY A 114 3.44 -76.00 -32.23
N SER A 115 4.68 -76.17 -31.77
CA SER A 115 5.99 -76.09 -32.48
C SER A 115 6.54 -74.71 -32.87
N SER A 116 7.85 -74.48 -32.94
CA SER A 116 9.01 -74.76 -32.07
C SER A 116 10.22 -74.19 -32.83
N SER A 117 11.02 -73.39 -32.11
CA SER A 117 12.46 -73.15 -32.30
C SER A 117 13.01 -72.69 -33.66
N ARG A 118 13.61 -71.49 -33.66
CA ARG A 118 15.01 -71.29 -34.05
C ARG A 118 15.58 -69.98 -33.46
N THR A 119 16.50 -70.12 -32.52
CA THR A 119 17.56 -69.16 -32.14
C THR A 119 18.55 -69.00 -33.32
N PRO A 120 19.38 -67.92 -33.44
CA PRO A 120 20.11 -67.30 -32.32
C PRO A 120 20.42 -65.77 -32.36
N GLN A 121 20.90 -65.31 -31.21
CA GLN A 121 21.91 -64.28 -30.94
C GLN A 121 21.62 -62.76 -31.01
N VAL A 122 21.54 -62.20 -29.79
CA VAL A 122 22.37 -61.12 -29.21
C VAL A 122 22.58 -59.84 -30.02
N GLY A 123 21.97 -58.76 -29.52
CA GLY A 123 22.36 -57.37 -29.76
C GLY A 123 21.78 -56.46 -28.68
N SER A 124 22.62 -56.09 -27.72
CA SER A 124 22.37 -55.18 -26.60
C SER A 124 21.72 -53.86 -27.05
N TYR A 125 20.56 -53.52 -26.50
CA TYR A 125 20.19 -52.12 -26.28
C TYR A 125 19.98 -51.87 -24.80
N ALA A 126 20.81 -50.95 -24.34
CA ALA A 126 20.98 -50.49 -22.98
C ALA A 126 19.67 -50.01 -22.35
N ASN A 127 19.61 -50.21 -21.02
CA ASN A 127 18.88 -49.38 -20.08
C ASN A 127 18.74 -47.95 -20.60
N ARG A 128 17.53 -47.58 -21.00
CA ARG A 128 17.15 -46.17 -21.12
C ARG A 128 16.93 -45.67 -19.69
N PRO A 129 17.74 -44.74 -19.17
CA PRO A 129 17.47 -44.16 -17.87
C PRO A 129 16.16 -43.37 -17.98
N GLN A 130 15.14 -43.72 -17.21
CA GLN A 130 14.03 -42.81 -16.93
C GLN A 130 14.59 -41.69 -16.04
N SER A 131 14.89 -40.53 -16.64
CA SER A 131 15.32 -39.35 -15.92
C SER A 131 14.12 -38.66 -15.25
N ALA A 132 14.15 -38.65 -13.92
CA ALA A 132 13.54 -37.69 -12.99
C ALA A 132 12.02 -37.40 -13.12
N ALA A 133 11.20 -38.32 -12.60
CA ALA A 133 9.87 -37.97 -12.10
C ALA A 133 10.05 -37.11 -10.83
N GLY A 134 9.69 -35.82 -10.88
CA GLY A 134 9.83 -34.86 -9.78
C GLY A 134 10.36 -33.47 -10.18
N SER A 135 10.73 -33.24 -11.45
CA SER A 135 11.34 -31.99 -11.90
C SER A 135 10.31 -30.90 -12.27
N ILE A 136 10.66 -29.63 -12.05
CA ILE A 136 9.92 -28.44 -12.53
C ILE A 136 9.61 -28.49 -14.03
N ASN A 137 10.40 -29.24 -14.81
CA ASN A 137 10.22 -29.43 -16.25
C ASN A 137 9.07 -30.40 -16.61
N ALA A 138 8.40 -31.03 -15.63
CA ALA A 138 7.20 -31.85 -15.84
C ALA A 138 5.96 -31.02 -16.29
N ALA A 139 6.10 -29.70 -16.42
CA ALA A 139 5.05 -28.82 -16.91
C ALA A 139 4.53 -29.24 -18.31
N PRO A 140 3.22 -29.06 -18.62
CA PRO A 140 2.66 -29.51 -19.89
C PRO A 140 3.30 -28.83 -21.11
N THR A 141 3.66 -29.63 -22.11
CA THR A 141 4.18 -29.17 -23.40
C THR A 141 3.18 -29.38 -24.53
N ILE A 142 3.23 -28.51 -25.56
CA ILE A 142 2.48 -28.66 -26.80
C ILE A 142 3.52 -28.80 -27.91
N HIS A 143 3.52 -29.92 -28.64
CA HIS A 143 4.54 -30.26 -29.65
C HIS A 143 6.00 -30.15 -29.15
N GLY A 144 6.24 -30.53 -27.89
CA GLY A 144 7.58 -30.48 -27.29
C GLY A 144 8.05 -29.07 -26.90
N ARG A 145 7.21 -28.04 -27.03
CA ARG A 145 7.47 -26.68 -26.55
C ARG A 145 6.60 -26.37 -25.34
N TYR A 146 7.18 -25.70 -24.34
CA TYR A 146 6.41 -25.19 -23.22
C TYR A 146 5.54 -24.02 -23.67
N SER A 147 4.26 -24.04 -23.28
CA SER A 147 3.41 -22.86 -23.40
C SER A 147 3.89 -21.81 -22.39
N SER A 148 3.87 -20.53 -22.77
CA SER A 148 4.17 -19.42 -21.86
C SER A 148 3.28 -19.41 -20.61
N LYS A 149 2.10 -20.03 -20.66
CA LYS A 149 1.22 -20.23 -19.50
C LYS A 149 1.84 -21.09 -18.40
N HIS A 150 2.71 -22.03 -18.76
CA HIS A 150 3.34 -22.97 -17.83
C HIS A 150 4.80 -22.61 -17.51
N LEU A 151 5.31 -21.52 -18.09
CA LEU A 151 6.60 -20.98 -17.70
C LEU A 151 6.47 -20.15 -16.42
N PRO A 152 7.55 -20.05 -15.63
CA PRO A 152 7.62 -19.13 -14.50
C PRO A 152 7.29 -17.70 -14.90
N TYR A 153 6.67 -16.98 -13.98
CA TYR A 153 6.48 -15.54 -14.07
C TYR A 153 7.05 -14.87 -12.81
N ALA A 154 7.45 -13.62 -12.96
CA ALA A 154 7.97 -12.80 -11.87
C ALA A 154 6.91 -11.78 -11.43
N LEU A 155 6.70 -11.65 -10.13
CA LEU A 155 6.03 -10.52 -9.50
C LEU A 155 7.10 -9.55 -9.02
N VAL A 156 7.26 -8.45 -9.76
CA VAL A 156 8.16 -7.37 -9.38
C VAL A 156 7.39 -6.36 -8.55
N ASP A 157 7.81 -6.10 -7.32
CA ASP A 157 7.28 -5.08 -6.41
C ASP A 157 8.32 -4.01 -6.13
N PHE A 158 7.96 -2.77 -6.41
CA PHE A 158 8.70 -1.59 -6.00
C PHE A 158 7.75 -0.54 -5.44
N ASP A 159 7.98 -0.11 -4.21
CA ASP A 159 7.25 1.01 -3.59
C ASP A 159 5.72 0.91 -3.78
N LYS A 160 5.09 -0.22 -3.44
CA LYS A 160 3.61 -0.28 -3.54
C LYS A 160 3.10 -0.78 -4.90
N GLN A 161 3.97 -0.77 -5.91
CA GLN A 161 3.61 -0.95 -7.30
C GLN A 161 4.13 -2.26 -7.80
N GLN A 162 3.26 -2.98 -8.49
CA GLN A 162 3.55 -4.34 -8.89
C GLN A 162 3.30 -4.61 -10.35
N VAL A 163 4.14 -5.49 -10.88
CA VAL A 163 4.05 -5.96 -12.25
C VAL A 163 4.27 -7.46 -12.28
N PHE A 164 3.33 -8.15 -12.92
CA PHE A 164 3.50 -9.55 -13.29
C PHE A 164 4.16 -9.62 -14.66
N ILE A 165 5.31 -10.30 -14.73
CA ILE A 165 6.15 -10.42 -15.91
C ILE A 165 6.29 -11.89 -16.26
N ASN A 166 5.58 -12.34 -17.30
CA ASN A 166 5.67 -13.72 -17.78
C ASN A 166 6.97 -13.94 -18.56
N ALA A 167 7.58 -15.12 -18.40
CA ALA A 167 8.60 -15.57 -19.33
C ALA A 167 7.99 -15.80 -20.72
N VAL A 168 8.78 -15.48 -21.74
CA VAL A 168 8.36 -15.53 -23.15
C VAL A 168 8.75 -16.87 -23.79
N SER A 169 9.88 -17.45 -23.35
CA SER A 169 10.40 -18.71 -23.89
C SER A 169 11.30 -19.43 -22.87
N GLY A 170 11.97 -20.50 -23.28
CA GLY A 170 12.85 -21.31 -22.43
C GLY A 170 12.12 -22.52 -21.84
N THR A 171 12.62 -23.00 -20.70
CA THR A 171 12.03 -24.10 -19.93
C THR A 171 11.62 -23.60 -18.54
N PRO A 172 10.79 -24.35 -17.79
CA PRO A 172 10.47 -23.98 -16.41
C PRO A 172 11.70 -23.84 -15.51
N GLU A 173 12.73 -24.67 -15.74
CA GLU A 173 14.01 -24.57 -15.02
C GLU A 173 14.88 -23.39 -15.47
N ASN A 174 14.86 -23.07 -16.77
CA ASN A 174 15.68 -22.01 -17.38
C ASN A 174 14.80 -21.07 -18.23
N PRO A 175 13.96 -20.23 -17.59
CA PRO A 175 13.06 -19.33 -18.30
C PRO A 175 13.79 -18.15 -18.93
N LEU A 176 13.30 -17.72 -20.09
CA LEU A 176 13.77 -16.53 -20.80
C LEU A 176 12.68 -15.47 -20.86
N TRP A 177 13.01 -14.27 -20.41
CA TRP A 177 12.16 -13.08 -20.53
C TRP A 177 12.53 -12.27 -21.78
N ALA A 178 11.75 -11.23 -22.06
CA ALA A 178 11.95 -10.40 -23.25
C ALA A 178 13.30 -9.62 -23.25
N GLY A 179 14.01 -9.56 -22.12
CA GLY A 179 15.28 -8.85 -22.01
C GLY A 179 15.13 -7.37 -22.35
N GLY A 180 16.17 -6.79 -22.96
CA GLY A 180 16.21 -5.36 -23.31
C GLY A 180 15.09 -4.87 -24.23
N ASN A 181 14.33 -5.76 -24.87
CA ASN A 181 13.18 -5.41 -25.70
C ASN A 181 11.96 -4.99 -24.86
N THR A 182 11.95 -5.26 -23.57
CA THR A 182 10.85 -4.87 -22.69
C THR A 182 11.39 -4.35 -21.37
N GLN A 183 11.11 -3.07 -21.11
CA GLN A 183 11.52 -2.37 -19.91
C GLN A 183 10.31 -2.02 -19.05
N TYR A 184 10.47 -2.14 -17.74
CA TYR A 184 9.41 -1.86 -16.77
C TYR A 184 9.83 -0.67 -15.91
N LYS A 185 9.07 0.42 -16.01
CA LYS A 185 9.42 1.71 -15.39
C LYS A 185 8.64 1.94 -14.11
N PHE A 186 9.30 2.29 -13.03
CA PHE A 186 8.67 2.63 -11.75
C PHE A 186 9.05 4.04 -11.36
N ASP A 187 8.08 4.83 -10.91
CA ASP A 187 8.36 6.15 -10.37
C ASP A 187 9.03 6.02 -9.00
N VAL A 188 10.21 6.62 -8.86
CA VAL A 188 11.00 6.60 -7.62
C VAL A 188 10.63 7.80 -6.77
N SER A 189 9.99 7.51 -5.65
CA SER A 189 9.59 8.50 -4.65
C SER A 189 10.38 8.39 -3.35
N ARG A 190 11.09 7.28 -3.14
CA ARG A 190 11.98 7.02 -1.99
C ARG A 190 12.98 5.90 -2.30
N THR A 191 14.06 5.84 -1.51
CA THR A 191 14.93 4.67 -1.47
C THR A 191 14.18 3.51 -0.83
N THR A 192 13.94 2.45 -1.61
CA THR A 192 13.37 1.20 -1.12
C THR A 192 13.96 0.04 -1.91
N ASP A 193 13.96 -1.12 -1.28
CA ASP A 193 14.40 -2.35 -1.92
C ASP A 193 13.33 -2.77 -2.96
N LEU A 194 13.82 -3.27 -4.08
CA LEU A 194 13.04 -3.93 -5.12
C LEU A 194 12.91 -5.40 -4.76
N SER A 195 11.68 -5.90 -4.69
CA SER A 195 11.40 -7.31 -4.44
C SER A 195 10.94 -7.99 -5.73
N VAL A 196 11.45 -9.19 -6.00
CA VAL A 196 11.01 -10.01 -7.13
C VAL A 196 10.67 -11.40 -6.62
N SER A 197 9.40 -11.78 -6.66
CA SER A 197 8.94 -13.12 -6.31
C SER A 197 8.64 -13.92 -7.57
N LEU A 198 9.19 -15.12 -7.66
CA LEU A 198 9.04 -16.03 -8.79
C LEU A 198 7.94 -17.04 -8.49
N TYR A 199 7.05 -17.24 -9.45
CA TYR A 199 5.93 -18.17 -9.34
C TYR A 199 5.82 -19.05 -10.58
N ILE A 200 5.31 -20.26 -10.38
CA ILE A 200 4.88 -21.15 -11.46
C ILE A 200 3.40 -21.49 -11.27
N ARG A 201 2.65 -21.50 -12.38
CA ARG A 201 1.22 -21.81 -12.32
C ARG A 201 0.99 -23.25 -11.95
N ASN A 202 0.09 -23.49 -11.00
CA ASN A 202 -0.34 -24.83 -10.64
C ASN A 202 -1.25 -25.41 -11.74
N PRO A 203 -0.85 -26.47 -12.48
CA PRO A 203 -1.66 -27.04 -13.56
C PRO A 203 -2.96 -27.68 -13.07
N SER A 204 -2.98 -28.10 -11.80
CA SER A 204 -4.14 -28.74 -11.15
C SER A 204 -5.12 -27.73 -10.55
N ALA A 205 -4.84 -26.43 -10.65
CA ALA A 205 -5.72 -25.40 -10.08
C ALA A 205 -7.06 -25.33 -10.84
N PRO A 206 -8.19 -25.13 -10.14
CA PRO A 206 -9.48 -24.90 -10.77
C PRO A 206 -9.44 -23.72 -11.76
N PRO A 207 -10.22 -23.73 -12.86
CA PRO A 207 -10.22 -22.65 -13.86
C PRO A 207 -10.43 -21.24 -13.28
N ASN A 208 -11.12 -21.14 -12.14
CA ASN A 208 -11.45 -19.88 -11.47
C ASN A 208 -10.49 -19.52 -10.31
N ALA A 209 -9.47 -20.32 -10.02
CA ALA A 209 -8.56 -20.06 -8.91
C ALA A 209 -7.61 -18.87 -9.18
N GLY A 210 -7.49 -18.43 -10.44
CA GLY A 210 -6.59 -17.34 -10.81
C GLY A 210 -5.14 -17.67 -10.46
N ARG A 211 -4.47 -16.74 -9.75
CA ARG A 211 -3.09 -16.91 -9.25
C ARG A 211 -3.02 -17.36 -7.78
N SER A 212 -4.16 -17.56 -7.12
CA SER A 212 -4.21 -17.83 -5.67
C SER A 212 -3.60 -19.17 -5.25
N GLN A 213 -3.50 -20.11 -6.19
CA GLN A 213 -2.92 -21.45 -5.97
C GLN A 213 -1.58 -21.64 -6.72
N ASP A 214 -0.99 -20.55 -7.23
CA ASP A 214 0.32 -20.62 -7.88
C ASP A 214 1.43 -20.89 -6.85
N VAL A 215 2.45 -21.64 -7.27
CA VAL A 215 3.54 -22.08 -6.39
C VAL A 215 4.67 -21.06 -6.45
N CYS A 216 5.04 -20.48 -5.30
CA CYS A 216 6.22 -19.64 -5.19
C CYS A 216 7.48 -20.50 -5.29
N ILE A 217 8.36 -20.22 -6.24
CA ILE A 217 9.61 -20.97 -6.45
C ILE A 217 10.84 -20.24 -5.87
N GLY A 218 10.68 -18.98 -5.45
CA GLY A 218 11.69 -18.23 -4.71
C GLY A 218 11.52 -16.72 -4.83
N THR A 219 12.34 -15.97 -4.09
CA THR A 219 12.27 -14.49 -4.05
C THR A 219 13.67 -13.89 -4.13
N LEU A 220 13.78 -12.70 -4.70
CA LEU A 220 14.99 -11.89 -4.76
C LEU A 220 14.70 -10.52 -4.14
N SER A 221 15.65 -10.00 -3.37
CA SER A 221 15.62 -8.64 -2.83
C SER A 221 16.84 -7.90 -3.34
N ILE A 222 16.60 -6.75 -3.95
CA ILE A 222 17.61 -5.98 -4.68
C ILE A 222 17.59 -4.56 -4.11
N LYS A 223 18.77 -4.01 -3.83
CA LYS A 223 18.93 -2.61 -3.42
C LYS A 223 19.34 -1.78 -4.63
N PRO A 224 18.43 -1.02 -5.26
CA PRO A 224 18.78 -0.24 -6.43
C PRO A 224 19.76 0.87 -6.07
N ARG A 225 20.69 1.17 -6.97
CA ARG A 225 21.45 2.41 -6.94
C ARG A 225 20.63 3.52 -7.57
N PHE A 226 20.51 4.65 -6.88
CA PHE A 226 19.72 5.80 -7.32
C PHE A 226 20.60 7.00 -7.68
N GLU A 227 21.65 6.75 -8.45
CA GLU A 227 22.53 7.76 -9.02
C GLU A 227 22.58 7.54 -10.53
N GLU A 228 22.55 8.61 -11.32
CA GLU A 228 22.74 8.46 -12.78
C GLU A 228 24.15 7.92 -13.07
N ALA A 229 24.23 6.94 -13.96
CA ALA A 229 25.51 6.50 -14.48
C ALA A 229 26.11 7.65 -15.31
N GLN A 230 27.23 8.23 -14.86
CA GLN A 230 27.95 9.23 -15.64
C GLN A 230 28.33 8.66 -17.01
N GLN A 231 27.89 9.33 -18.08
CA GLN A 231 28.17 8.93 -19.48
C GLN A 231 29.62 9.14 -19.91
N ASP A 232 30.46 9.77 -19.08
CA ASP A 232 31.88 9.93 -19.38
C ASP A 232 32.64 8.70 -18.90
N GLY A 233 33.24 7.95 -19.84
CA GLY A 233 33.99 6.70 -19.63
C GLY A 233 35.26 6.78 -18.77
N LYS A 234 35.23 7.52 -17.65
CA LYS A 234 36.19 7.38 -16.55
C LYS A 234 35.62 6.37 -15.55
N PRO A 235 36.43 5.38 -15.12
CA PRO A 235 35.98 4.45 -14.08
C PRO A 235 35.64 5.26 -12.83
N ALA A 236 34.42 5.07 -12.32
CA ALA A 236 34.04 5.60 -11.02
C ALA A 236 35.04 5.10 -9.98
N LYS A 237 35.56 5.98 -9.12
CA LYS A 237 36.31 5.55 -7.93
C LYS A 237 35.39 4.63 -7.11
N GLU A 238 35.79 3.39 -6.92
CA GLU A 238 34.99 2.29 -6.34
C GLU A 238 34.60 2.48 -4.87
N ASP A 239 34.98 3.55 -4.18
CA ASP A 239 35.06 3.48 -2.73
C ASP A 239 33.83 3.87 -1.89
N HIS A 240 32.69 4.32 -2.46
CA HIS A 240 31.54 4.70 -1.59
C HIS A 240 30.10 4.43 -2.09
N ALA A 241 29.85 3.87 -3.27
CA ALA A 241 28.47 3.68 -3.76
C ALA A 241 27.92 2.28 -3.50
N SER A 242 27.03 2.13 -2.51
CA SER A 242 26.32 0.87 -2.22
C SER A 242 25.02 0.74 -3.04
N GLY A 243 24.89 -0.28 -3.89
CA GLY A 243 23.66 -0.60 -4.60
C GLY A 243 23.89 -1.16 -6.01
N GLN A 244 22.93 -1.93 -6.54
CA GLN A 244 23.01 -2.52 -7.87
C GLN A 244 22.68 -1.50 -8.97
N ALA A 245 23.49 -1.48 -10.03
CA ALA A 245 23.23 -0.78 -11.29
C ALA A 245 23.59 -1.69 -12.48
N GLY A 246 22.78 -1.67 -13.54
CA GLY A 246 22.99 -2.54 -14.69
C GLY A 246 22.49 -3.97 -14.48
N ALA A 247 22.92 -4.88 -15.36
CA ALA A 247 22.45 -6.26 -15.42
C ALA A 247 23.39 -7.23 -14.69
N GLU A 248 22.91 -7.80 -13.59
CA GLU A 248 23.68 -8.71 -12.73
C GLU A 248 22.93 -10.03 -12.48
N TRP A 249 23.68 -11.08 -12.18
CA TRP A 249 23.15 -12.36 -11.72
C TRP A 249 22.93 -12.32 -10.21
N ILE A 250 21.70 -12.59 -9.80
CA ILE A 250 21.30 -12.57 -8.39
C ILE A 250 20.80 -13.95 -8.00
N LYS A 251 21.32 -14.45 -6.89
CA LYS A 251 20.92 -15.74 -6.33
C LYS A 251 19.51 -15.66 -5.76
N VAL A 252 18.68 -16.64 -6.09
CA VAL A 252 17.32 -16.75 -5.57
C VAL A 252 17.36 -17.14 -4.09
N GLN A 253 16.62 -16.39 -3.25
CA GLN A 253 16.43 -16.70 -1.83
C GLN A 253 15.15 -17.53 -1.65
N PHE A 254 15.12 -18.40 -0.64
CA PHE A 254 13.98 -19.30 -0.36
C PHE A 254 13.58 -20.15 -1.58
N GLY A 255 14.57 -20.53 -2.39
CA GLY A 255 14.44 -21.26 -3.65
C GLY A 255 15.81 -21.70 -4.17
N THR A 256 15.86 -22.15 -5.42
CA THR A 256 17.09 -22.57 -6.10
C THR A 256 17.34 -21.76 -7.37
N GLY A 257 18.60 -21.71 -7.79
CA GLY A 257 19.01 -21.05 -9.03
C GLY A 257 19.36 -19.58 -8.89
N ASP A 258 19.58 -18.95 -10.06
CA ASP A 258 19.95 -17.54 -10.20
C ASP A 258 19.10 -16.87 -11.26
N MET A 259 18.88 -15.56 -11.14
CA MET A 259 18.19 -14.75 -12.13
C MET A 259 19.03 -13.55 -12.54
N ARG A 260 19.11 -13.29 -13.85
CA ARG A 260 19.76 -12.11 -14.41
C ARG A 260 18.75 -10.97 -14.57
N ILE A 261 18.98 -9.86 -13.89
CA ILE A 261 18.10 -8.70 -13.87
C ILE A 261 18.89 -7.39 -14.01
N GLY A 262 18.40 -6.53 -14.90
CA GLY A 262 18.86 -5.17 -15.14
C GLY A 262 18.10 -4.16 -14.29
N VAL A 263 18.82 -3.31 -13.58
CA VAL A 263 18.27 -2.21 -12.76
C VAL A 263 19.00 -0.91 -13.09
N ASN A 264 18.30 0.07 -13.66
CA ASN A 264 18.88 1.38 -13.99
C ASN A 264 18.00 2.50 -13.44
N PHE A 265 18.61 3.58 -12.97
CA PHE A 265 17.90 4.77 -12.52
C PHE A 265 18.16 5.94 -13.48
N VAL A 266 17.10 6.67 -13.83
CA VAL A 266 17.18 7.88 -14.65
C VAL A 266 16.49 9.01 -13.89
N GLU A 267 17.13 10.14 -13.74
CA GLU A 267 16.56 11.28 -13.04
C GLU A 267 15.46 11.95 -13.89
N THR A 268 14.34 12.32 -13.28
CA THR A 268 13.24 12.98 -13.98
C THR A 268 13.53 14.48 -14.05
N ARG A 269 13.76 14.99 -15.26
CA ARG A 269 13.98 16.42 -15.54
C ARG A 269 12.69 17.21 -15.79
N GLN A 270 11.52 16.59 -15.57
CA GLN A 270 10.23 17.19 -15.88
C GLN A 270 9.75 18.07 -14.72
N ASP A 271 9.65 19.38 -14.96
CA ASP A 271 9.43 20.37 -13.90
C ASP A 271 8.02 20.35 -13.29
N ARG A 272 6.97 19.97 -14.04
CA ARG A 272 5.57 20.09 -13.58
C ARG A 272 4.66 19.00 -14.15
N LEU A 273 4.02 18.25 -13.26
CA LEU A 273 2.92 17.33 -13.60
C LEU A 273 1.60 18.08 -13.80
N SER A 274 0.76 17.53 -14.66
CA SER A 274 -0.57 17.99 -15.01
C SER A 274 -1.55 16.81 -15.08
N ILE A 275 -2.84 17.11 -15.19
CA ILE A 275 -3.86 16.06 -15.36
C ILE A 275 -3.70 15.31 -16.69
N ASP A 276 -3.15 15.98 -17.71
CA ASP A 276 -2.94 15.41 -19.04
C ASP A 276 -1.83 14.36 -19.08
N ASP A 277 -1.00 14.27 -18.04
CA ASP A 277 0.00 13.20 -17.89
C ASP A 277 -0.64 11.86 -17.44
N PHE A 278 -1.94 11.86 -17.16
CA PHE A 278 -2.69 10.71 -16.65
C PHE A 278 -3.86 10.34 -17.57
N GLU A 279 -4.04 9.04 -17.78
CA GLU A 279 -5.26 8.45 -18.36
C GLU A 279 -6.24 8.12 -17.22
N LEU A 280 -7.45 8.67 -17.26
CA LEU A 280 -8.49 8.43 -16.25
C LEU A 280 -9.22 7.12 -16.57
N LEU A 281 -9.20 6.15 -15.65
CA LEU A 281 -9.70 4.80 -15.90
C LEU A 281 -11.07 4.54 -15.28
N LYS A 282 -11.22 4.75 -13.96
CA LYS A 282 -12.47 4.48 -13.23
C LYS A 282 -12.63 5.40 -12.03
N VAL A 283 -13.86 5.71 -11.65
CA VAL A 283 -14.16 6.31 -10.34
C VAL A 283 -14.16 5.18 -9.31
N VAL A 284 -13.39 5.34 -8.23
CA VAL A 284 -13.24 4.31 -7.18
C VAL A 284 -13.75 4.76 -5.82
N GLY A 285 -14.04 6.06 -5.65
CA GLY A 285 -14.65 6.59 -4.45
C GLY A 285 -15.13 8.03 -4.62
N LYS A 286 -16.09 8.42 -3.77
CA LYS A 286 -16.63 9.77 -3.72
C LYS A 286 -16.90 10.14 -2.26
N GLY A 287 -16.49 11.33 -1.86
CA GLY A 287 -16.67 11.83 -0.50
C GLY A 287 -16.96 13.32 -0.47
N SER A 288 -17.09 13.86 0.74
CA SER A 288 -17.34 15.29 1.01
C SER A 288 -16.29 16.20 0.39
N PHE A 289 -15.04 15.74 0.32
CA PHE A 289 -13.89 16.51 -0.18
C PHE A 289 -13.63 16.33 -1.68
N GLY A 290 -14.31 15.39 -2.35
CA GLY A 290 -14.21 15.24 -3.80
C GLY A 290 -14.32 13.81 -4.30
N LYS A 291 -13.71 13.59 -5.46
CA LYS A 291 -13.76 12.33 -6.23
C LYS A 291 -12.39 11.67 -6.22
N VAL A 292 -12.35 10.36 -6.07
CA VAL A 292 -11.14 9.53 -6.20
C VAL A 292 -11.26 8.68 -7.45
N MET A 293 -10.27 8.77 -8.33
CA MET A 293 -10.22 8.05 -9.60
C MET A 293 -9.00 7.14 -9.66
N GLN A 294 -9.17 5.95 -10.20
CA GLN A 294 -8.06 5.14 -10.69
C GLN A 294 -7.53 5.78 -11.97
N VAL A 295 -6.23 6.02 -12.03
CA VAL A 295 -5.56 6.64 -13.19
C VAL A 295 -4.31 5.86 -13.58
N GLN A 296 -3.92 5.96 -14.84
CA GLN A 296 -2.65 5.42 -15.35
C GLN A 296 -1.74 6.56 -15.80
N LYS A 297 -0.53 6.66 -15.25
CA LYS A 297 0.46 7.65 -15.71
C LYS A 297 1.00 7.23 -17.08
N LYS A 298 1.02 8.14 -18.07
CA LYS A 298 1.25 7.80 -19.48
C LYS A 298 2.66 7.29 -19.80
N ASP A 299 3.68 7.81 -19.13
CA ASP A 299 5.10 7.50 -19.40
C ASP A 299 5.59 6.21 -18.71
N THR A 300 5.07 5.89 -17.52
CA THR A 300 5.41 4.69 -16.75
C THR A 300 4.37 3.58 -16.82
N HIS A 301 3.17 3.89 -17.33
CA HIS A 301 2.01 3.00 -17.34
C HIS A 301 1.62 2.47 -15.96
N ARG A 302 2.00 3.16 -14.88
CA ARG A 302 1.68 2.78 -13.50
C ARG A 302 0.31 3.26 -13.07
N ILE A 303 -0.36 2.43 -12.26
CA ILE A 303 -1.70 2.71 -11.74
C ILE A 303 -1.61 3.44 -10.40
N TYR A 304 -2.41 4.48 -10.27
CA TYR A 304 -2.49 5.34 -9.10
C TYR A 304 -3.94 5.64 -8.71
N ALA A 305 -4.14 6.08 -7.48
CA ALA A 305 -5.38 6.71 -7.04
C ALA A 305 -5.18 8.24 -7.07
N LEU A 306 -6.00 8.95 -7.85
CA LEU A 306 -5.97 10.40 -7.96
C LEU A 306 -7.18 10.98 -7.22
N LYS A 307 -6.94 11.68 -6.12
CA LYS A 307 -7.95 12.40 -5.33
C LYS A 307 -7.96 13.87 -5.77
N THR A 308 -9.13 14.35 -6.20
CA THR A 308 -9.33 15.73 -6.67
C THR A 308 -10.10 16.54 -5.63
N ILE A 309 -9.58 17.71 -5.27
CA ILE A 309 -10.20 18.64 -4.31
C ILE A 309 -10.35 20.01 -4.95
N ARG A 310 -11.52 20.66 -4.79
CA ARG A 310 -11.80 21.98 -5.38
C ARG A 310 -11.23 23.10 -4.51
N LYS A 311 -10.41 24.00 -5.09
CA LYS A 311 -9.81 25.13 -4.37
C LYS A 311 -10.83 26.07 -3.75
N ALA A 312 -11.91 26.39 -4.48
CA ALA A 312 -12.98 27.24 -4.00
C ALA A 312 -13.63 26.70 -2.70
N HIS A 313 -13.72 25.38 -2.55
CA HIS A 313 -14.29 24.73 -1.36
C HIS A 313 -13.35 24.82 -0.15
N ILE A 314 -12.04 24.71 -0.39
CA ILE A 314 -11.02 24.87 0.66
C ILE A 314 -11.01 26.31 1.19
N ILE A 315 -11.05 27.29 0.27
CA ILE A 315 -11.06 28.71 0.64
C ILE A 315 -12.32 29.06 1.42
N SER A 316 -13.51 28.64 0.96
CA SER A 316 -14.76 28.97 1.65
C SER A 316 -14.84 28.42 3.07
N ARG A 317 -14.08 27.37 3.37
CA ARG A 317 -13.94 26.78 4.71
C ARG A 317 -12.75 27.30 5.52
N SER A 318 -11.92 28.16 4.94
CA SER A 318 -10.67 28.64 5.53
C SER A 318 -9.69 27.49 5.88
N GLU A 319 -9.62 26.46 5.04
CA GLU A 319 -8.85 25.23 5.27
C GLU A 319 -7.53 25.16 4.47
N VAL A 320 -7.09 26.26 3.85
CA VAL A 320 -5.91 26.30 2.98
C VAL A 320 -4.64 25.83 3.71
N ALA A 321 -4.34 26.43 4.86
CA ALA A 321 -3.14 26.10 5.64
C ALA A 321 -3.15 24.63 6.08
N HIS A 322 -4.32 24.13 6.48
CA HIS A 322 -4.51 22.74 6.88
C HIS A 322 -4.28 21.77 5.70
N THR A 323 -4.80 22.09 4.52
CA THR A 323 -4.63 21.27 3.31
C THR A 323 -3.16 21.23 2.86
N LEU A 324 -2.43 22.35 2.93
CA LEU A 324 -0.98 22.39 2.63
C LEU A 324 -0.15 21.59 3.64
N ALA A 325 -0.51 21.68 4.92
CA ALA A 325 0.13 20.91 5.98
C ALA A 325 -0.16 19.40 5.83
N GLU A 326 -1.39 19.00 5.46
CA GLU A 326 -1.76 17.60 5.19
C GLU A 326 -0.87 17.01 4.09
N ARG A 327 -0.74 17.74 2.97
CA ARG A 327 0.16 17.37 1.87
C ARG A 327 1.60 17.21 2.35
N SER A 328 2.07 18.13 3.18
CA SER A 328 3.45 18.14 3.71
C SER A 328 3.74 16.97 4.65
N VAL A 329 2.76 16.56 5.46
CA VAL A 329 2.90 15.39 6.33
C VAL A 329 2.85 14.10 5.51
N LEU A 330 1.89 13.96 4.58
CA LEU A 330 1.78 12.79 3.71
C LEU A 330 3.03 12.55 2.86
N ALA A 331 3.70 13.62 2.45
CA ALA A 331 4.99 13.59 1.79
C ALA A 331 6.11 12.94 2.64
N GLN A 332 6.08 13.14 3.96
CA GLN A 332 7.12 12.68 4.88
C GLN A 332 6.86 11.29 5.47
N ILE A 333 5.60 10.88 5.56
CA ILE A 333 5.24 9.57 6.15
C ILE A 333 5.86 8.42 5.35
N ASN A 334 6.61 7.58 6.06
CA ASN A 334 7.16 6.33 5.54
C ASN A 334 6.73 5.17 6.44
N ASN A 335 5.53 4.65 6.20
CA ASN A 335 4.96 3.54 6.95
C ASN A 335 4.29 2.55 5.98
N PRO A 336 4.52 1.22 6.10
CA PRO A 336 3.97 0.22 5.20
C PRO A 336 2.43 0.14 5.25
N PHE A 337 1.83 0.61 6.34
CA PHE A 337 0.40 0.50 6.63
C PHE A 337 -0.37 1.80 6.37
N ILE A 338 0.29 2.81 5.79
CA ILE A 338 -0.34 4.05 5.32
C ILE A 338 -0.20 4.13 3.80
N VAL A 339 -1.24 4.59 3.09
CA VAL A 339 -1.19 4.82 1.64
C VAL A 339 -0.22 5.97 1.34
N PRO A 340 0.90 5.72 0.62
CA PRO A 340 1.89 6.76 0.38
C PRO A 340 1.42 7.75 -0.69
N LEU A 341 1.73 9.03 -0.45
CA LEU A 341 1.71 10.07 -1.48
C LEU A 341 2.87 9.87 -2.46
N LYS A 342 2.55 9.96 -3.76
CA LYS A 342 3.49 9.82 -4.87
C LYS A 342 3.79 11.19 -5.47
N PHE A 343 2.72 11.90 -5.83
CA PHE A 343 2.80 13.24 -6.41
C PHE A 343 1.66 14.11 -5.89
N SER A 344 1.85 15.42 -5.90
CA SER A 344 0.74 16.36 -5.87
C SER A 344 0.96 17.45 -6.90
N PHE A 345 -0.11 17.86 -7.57
CA PHE A 345 -0.08 18.95 -8.55
C PHE A 345 -1.42 19.69 -8.53
N GLN A 346 -1.50 20.82 -9.22
CA GLN A 346 -2.68 21.67 -9.19
C GLN A 346 -3.00 22.22 -10.57
N SER A 347 -4.28 22.47 -10.80
CA SER A 347 -4.80 23.29 -11.90
C SER A 347 -5.29 24.63 -11.33
N PRO A 348 -5.78 25.57 -12.17
CA PRO A 348 -6.40 26.80 -11.66
C PRO A 348 -7.57 26.54 -10.69
N GLU A 349 -8.31 25.45 -10.84
CA GLU A 349 -9.54 25.21 -10.06
C GLU A 349 -9.37 24.16 -8.96
N LYS A 350 -8.40 23.26 -9.11
CA LYS A 350 -8.33 22.01 -8.34
C LYS A 350 -6.92 21.74 -7.82
N LEU A 351 -6.90 21.00 -6.73
CA LEU A 351 -5.74 20.36 -6.16
C LEU A 351 -5.84 18.85 -6.39
N TYR A 352 -4.73 18.22 -6.75
CA TYR A 352 -4.67 16.79 -7.02
C TYR A 352 -3.64 16.14 -6.10
N PHE A 353 -4.06 15.07 -5.44
CA PHE A 353 -3.19 14.11 -4.77
C PHE A 353 -3.11 12.84 -5.61
N VAL A 354 -1.90 12.39 -5.92
CA VAL A 354 -1.66 11.10 -6.57
C VAL A 354 -1.06 10.15 -5.54
N LEU A 355 -1.84 9.16 -5.15
CA LEU A 355 -1.58 8.17 -4.11
C LEU A 355 -1.31 6.80 -4.75
N ALA A 356 -0.63 5.91 -4.03
CA ALA A 356 -0.57 4.51 -4.45
C ALA A 356 -1.99 3.91 -4.54
N PHE A 357 -2.26 3.18 -5.61
CA PHE A 357 -3.53 2.47 -5.76
C PHE A 357 -3.51 1.16 -4.99
N VAL A 358 -4.52 0.93 -4.14
CA VAL A 358 -4.66 -0.28 -3.31
C VAL A 358 -5.97 -0.97 -3.70
N ASN A 359 -5.89 -2.19 -4.25
CA ASN A 359 -6.98 -2.83 -5.00
C ASN A 359 -7.65 -4.02 -4.30
N GLY A 360 -7.30 -4.32 -3.06
CA GLY A 360 -7.97 -5.36 -2.28
C GLY A 360 -9.32 -4.93 -1.68
N GLY A 361 -9.71 -3.67 -1.86
CA GLY A 361 -11.00 -3.13 -1.40
C GLY A 361 -11.00 -2.69 0.07
N GLU A 362 -12.13 -2.15 0.52
CA GLU A 362 -12.33 -1.66 1.88
C GLU A 362 -12.48 -2.79 2.90
N LEU A 363 -11.92 -2.62 4.09
CA LEU A 363 -12.08 -3.54 5.21
C LEU A 363 -13.56 -3.73 5.55
N PHE A 364 -14.35 -2.67 5.44
CA PHE A 364 -15.81 -2.70 5.59
C PHE A 364 -16.46 -3.81 4.75
N HIS A 365 -16.13 -3.88 3.45
CA HIS A 365 -16.72 -4.88 2.55
C HIS A 365 -16.41 -6.32 3.01
N HIS A 366 -15.16 -6.56 3.43
CA HIS A 366 -14.74 -7.88 3.89
C HIS A 366 -15.38 -8.25 5.23
N LEU A 367 -15.46 -7.30 6.16
CA LEU A 367 -16.11 -7.50 7.45
C LEU A 367 -17.61 -7.79 7.28
N GLN A 368 -18.30 -7.04 6.41
CA GLN A 368 -19.70 -7.28 6.08
C GLN A 368 -19.95 -8.67 5.49
N LYS A 369 -19.05 -9.13 4.62
CA LYS A 369 -19.15 -10.45 3.99
C LYS A 369 -18.96 -11.59 4.98
N GLU A 370 -18.03 -11.44 5.92
CA GLU A 370 -17.67 -12.47 6.92
C GLU A 370 -18.45 -12.34 8.23
N GLN A 371 -19.22 -11.26 8.41
CA GLN A 371 -19.95 -10.86 9.63
C GLN A 371 -19.06 -10.48 10.81
N ARG A 372 -17.96 -11.22 11.03
CA ARG A 372 -16.90 -10.91 11.98
C ARG A 372 -15.60 -11.60 11.54
N PHE A 373 -14.47 -11.09 11.98
CA PHE A 373 -13.18 -11.75 11.79
C PHE A 373 -12.85 -12.67 12.96
N ASP A 374 -12.01 -13.66 12.68
CA ASP A 374 -11.40 -14.45 13.74
C ASP A 374 -10.39 -13.61 14.55
N ILE A 375 -10.09 -14.09 15.75
CA ILE A 375 -9.23 -13.40 16.70
C ILE A 375 -7.81 -13.13 16.17
N ASN A 376 -7.25 -14.03 15.36
CA ASN A 376 -5.89 -13.88 14.87
C ASN A 376 -5.84 -12.82 13.77
N ARG A 377 -6.81 -12.82 12.85
CA ARG A 377 -6.97 -11.77 11.84
C ARG A 377 -7.24 -10.40 12.46
N ALA A 378 -8.15 -10.31 13.42
CA ALA A 378 -8.44 -9.06 14.13
C ALA A 378 -7.22 -8.54 14.90
N ARG A 379 -6.47 -9.43 15.59
CA ARG A 379 -5.20 -9.07 16.26
C ARG A 379 -4.18 -8.53 15.26
N PHE A 380 -4.03 -9.19 14.12
CA PHE A 380 -3.08 -8.82 13.09
C PHE A 380 -3.39 -7.42 12.53
N TYR A 381 -4.63 -7.17 12.11
CA TYR A 381 -5.05 -5.85 11.62
C TYR A 381 -4.95 -4.76 12.69
N ALA A 382 -5.34 -5.05 13.94
CA ALA A 382 -5.18 -4.09 15.03
C ALA A 382 -3.70 -3.74 15.28
N ALA A 383 -2.78 -4.70 15.14
CA ALA A 383 -1.34 -4.44 15.28
C ALA A 383 -0.78 -3.56 14.15
N GLU A 384 -1.22 -3.77 12.91
CA GLU A 384 -0.82 -2.93 11.77
C GLU A 384 -1.38 -1.51 11.89
N LEU A 385 -2.64 -1.37 12.28
CA LEU A 385 -3.29 -0.08 12.53
C LEU A 385 -2.62 0.67 13.70
N LEU A 386 -2.26 -0.03 14.77
CA LEU A 386 -1.50 0.56 15.88
C LEU A 386 -0.17 1.16 15.38
N CYS A 387 0.56 0.46 14.50
CA CYS A 387 1.79 0.97 13.91
C CYS A 387 1.56 2.18 12.98
N ALA A 388 0.44 2.20 12.24
CA ALA A 388 0.06 3.34 11.42
C ALA A 388 -0.23 4.58 12.29
N LEU A 389 -1.07 4.42 13.32
CA LEU A 389 -1.43 5.50 14.25
C LEU A 389 -0.22 6.03 15.03
N GLU A 390 0.63 5.15 15.54
CA GLU A 390 1.88 5.55 16.21
C GLU A 390 2.76 6.41 15.30
N CYS A 391 2.86 6.05 14.02
CA CYS A 391 3.61 6.85 13.05
C CYS A 391 3.00 8.25 12.88
N LEU A 392 1.68 8.36 12.73
CA LEU A 392 0.99 9.65 12.63
C LEU A 392 1.17 10.51 13.89
N HIS A 393 1.04 9.89 15.06
CA HIS A 393 1.22 10.56 16.35
C HIS A 393 2.65 11.09 16.52
N GLY A 394 3.65 10.38 15.97
CA GLY A 394 5.05 10.81 15.90
C GLY A 394 5.27 12.03 14.99
N PHE A 395 4.40 12.23 13.99
CA PHE A 395 4.35 13.46 13.17
C PHE A 395 3.39 14.52 13.75
N ASN A 396 2.96 14.39 15.01
CA ASN A 396 1.99 15.29 15.65
C ASN A 396 0.65 15.39 14.90
N VAL A 397 0.21 14.26 14.33
CA VAL A 397 -1.07 14.15 13.62
C VAL A 397 -2.03 13.26 14.39
N ILE A 398 -3.25 13.75 14.63
CA ILE A 398 -4.37 12.96 15.13
C ILE A 398 -5.24 12.58 13.92
N TYR A 399 -5.55 11.29 13.76
CA TYR A 399 -6.25 10.79 12.57
C TYR A 399 -7.77 11.07 12.61
N ARG A 400 -8.42 10.81 13.75
CA ARG A 400 -9.83 11.16 14.08
C ARG A 400 -10.95 10.49 13.27
N ASP A 401 -10.67 9.78 12.19
CA ASP A 401 -11.70 9.10 11.38
C ASP A 401 -11.34 7.64 11.10
N LEU A 402 -10.87 6.93 12.14
CA LEU A 402 -10.58 5.50 12.04
C LEU A 402 -11.88 4.69 12.02
N LYS A 403 -12.15 4.08 10.86
CA LYS A 403 -13.32 3.24 10.58
C LYS A 403 -13.01 2.26 9.44
N PRO A 404 -13.77 1.16 9.29
CA PRO A 404 -13.53 0.13 8.28
C PRO A 404 -13.52 0.64 6.83
N GLU A 405 -14.23 1.72 6.52
CA GLU A 405 -14.31 2.32 5.18
C GLU A 405 -13.00 3.03 4.78
N ASN A 406 -12.27 3.58 5.75
CA ASN A 406 -11.00 4.29 5.50
C ASN A 406 -9.78 3.35 5.56
N ILE A 407 -10.00 2.04 5.66
CA ILE A 407 -8.95 1.03 5.72
C ILE A 407 -9.08 0.15 4.50
N LEU A 408 -8.08 0.21 3.62
CA LEU A 408 -8.02 -0.67 2.46
C LEU A 408 -7.19 -1.91 2.77
N LEU A 409 -7.46 -3.01 2.08
CA LEU A 409 -6.56 -4.16 2.01
C LEU A 409 -5.77 -4.11 0.71
N ASP A 410 -4.49 -4.39 0.75
CA ASP A 410 -3.73 -4.66 -0.47
C ASP A 410 -3.95 -6.10 -0.97
N TYR A 411 -3.47 -6.40 -2.17
CA TYR A 411 -3.58 -7.72 -2.80
C TYR A 411 -2.93 -8.86 -1.98
N THR A 412 -1.99 -8.55 -1.08
CA THR A 412 -1.40 -9.52 -0.14
C THR A 412 -2.20 -9.67 1.15
N GLY A 413 -3.16 -8.78 1.42
CA GLY A 413 -4.01 -8.81 2.60
C GLY A 413 -3.55 -7.96 3.77
N HIS A 414 -2.53 -7.13 3.61
CA HIS A 414 -2.12 -6.15 4.62
C HIS A 414 -3.01 -4.91 4.56
N ILE A 415 -3.18 -4.23 5.69
CA ILE A 415 -3.96 -3.00 5.73
C ILE A 415 -3.18 -1.83 5.13
N ALA A 416 -3.92 -0.87 4.58
CA ALA A 416 -3.42 0.42 4.14
C ALA A 416 -4.44 1.50 4.52
N LEU A 417 -4.09 2.29 5.54
CA LEU A 417 -4.88 3.42 6.00
C LEU A 417 -4.89 4.52 4.93
N CYS A 418 -6.08 4.98 4.56
CA CYS A 418 -6.29 6.03 3.56
C CYS A 418 -7.08 7.21 4.16
N ASP A 419 -7.41 8.19 3.32
CA ASP A 419 -8.18 9.40 3.63
C ASP A 419 -7.81 10.21 4.90
N PHE A 420 -7.04 11.29 4.70
CA PHE A 420 -6.54 12.16 5.76
C PHE A 420 -7.34 13.46 5.93
N GLY A 421 -8.50 13.57 5.27
CA GLY A 421 -9.27 14.82 5.21
C GLY A 421 -9.83 15.30 6.56
N LEU A 422 -9.87 14.44 7.57
CA LEU A 422 -10.28 14.80 8.94
C LEU A 422 -9.11 14.80 9.93
N CYS A 423 -7.86 14.70 9.48
CA CYS A 423 -6.72 14.74 10.39
C CYS A 423 -6.58 16.10 11.09
N LYS A 424 -6.05 16.11 12.31
CA LYS A 424 -5.60 17.34 12.99
C LYS A 424 -4.09 17.33 13.03
N LEU A 425 -3.48 18.40 12.54
CA LEU A 425 -2.03 18.54 12.41
C LEU A 425 -1.47 19.43 13.52
N ASP A 426 -0.16 19.39 13.72
CA ASP A 426 0.60 20.18 14.70
C ASP A 426 0.09 20.02 16.14
N MET A 427 -0.42 18.83 16.48
CA MET A 427 -0.88 18.48 17.82
C MET A 427 0.29 17.93 18.64
N LYS A 428 0.99 18.79 19.38
CA LYS A 428 2.00 18.36 20.35
C LYS A 428 1.32 17.69 21.55
N ASP A 429 2.10 17.04 22.41
CA ASP A 429 1.53 16.17 23.46
C ASP A 429 0.67 16.92 24.49
N GLU A 430 0.94 18.21 24.73
CA GLU A 430 0.14 19.05 25.63
C GLU A 430 -1.01 19.78 24.91
N ASP A 431 -1.04 19.75 23.57
CA ASP A 431 -2.03 20.47 22.79
C ASP A 431 -3.38 19.76 22.86
N ARG A 432 -4.44 20.57 22.99
CA ARG A 432 -5.83 20.10 22.92
C ARG A 432 -6.55 20.79 21.77
N THR A 433 -7.46 20.05 21.15
CA THR A 433 -8.37 20.59 20.13
C THR A 433 -9.82 20.31 20.52
N ASN A 434 -10.73 21.17 20.06
CA ASN A 434 -12.16 21.13 20.39
C ASN A 434 -13.04 20.89 19.15
N THR A 435 -12.44 20.60 17.99
CA THR A 435 -13.20 20.37 16.76
C THR A 435 -14.00 19.07 16.86
N PHE A 436 -15.32 19.18 16.83
CA PHE A 436 -16.22 18.03 16.78
C PHE A 436 -16.26 17.46 15.36
N CYS A 437 -15.74 16.25 15.17
CA CYS A 437 -15.70 15.54 13.89
C CYS A 437 -15.55 14.03 14.09
N GLY A 438 -15.76 13.26 13.03
CA GLY A 438 -15.68 11.80 13.04
C GLY A 438 -17.04 11.14 12.86
N THR A 439 -17.03 9.82 12.71
CA THR A 439 -18.24 9.02 12.53
C THR A 439 -18.87 8.71 13.89
N PRO A 440 -20.17 8.97 14.12
CA PRO A 440 -20.81 8.89 15.44
C PRO A 440 -20.52 7.62 16.25
N GLU A 441 -20.46 6.47 15.59
CA GLU A 441 -20.24 5.14 16.19
C GLU A 441 -18.83 4.96 16.78
N TYR A 442 -17.87 5.78 16.35
CA TYR A 442 -16.46 5.71 16.71
C TYR A 442 -16.02 6.87 17.61
N LEU A 443 -16.92 7.82 17.92
CA LEU A 443 -16.58 9.00 18.70
C LEU A 443 -16.18 8.65 20.13
N ALA A 444 -15.09 9.25 20.59
CA ALA A 444 -14.65 9.15 21.97
C ALA A 444 -15.53 10.00 22.90
N PRO A 445 -15.72 9.61 24.17
CA PRO A 445 -16.57 10.32 25.13
C PRO A 445 -16.19 11.80 25.30
N GLU A 446 -14.89 12.12 25.29
CA GLU A 446 -14.39 13.48 25.44
C GLU A 446 -14.73 14.42 24.26
N LEU A 447 -14.99 13.87 23.06
CA LEU A 447 -15.52 14.67 21.94
C LEU A 447 -16.98 15.06 22.19
N LEU A 448 -17.77 14.17 22.79
CA LEU A 448 -19.19 14.41 23.07
C LEU A 448 -19.39 15.41 24.23
N THR A 449 -18.49 15.41 25.21
CA THR A 449 -18.55 16.33 26.36
C THR A 449 -17.92 17.70 26.07
N GLY A 450 -17.18 17.85 24.97
CA GLY A 450 -16.53 19.10 24.60
C GLY A 450 -15.36 19.50 25.50
N ALA A 451 -14.79 18.55 26.27
CA ALA A 451 -13.71 18.81 27.23
C ALA A 451 -12.33 19.07 26.59
N GLY A 452 -12.28 19.14 25.26
CA GLY A 452 -11.05 19.13 24.46
C GLY A 452 -10.33 17.79 24.52
N TYR A 453 -9.64 17.44 23.44
CA TYR A 453 -9.04 16.12 23.30
C TYR A 453 -7.63 16.16 22.69
N THR A 454 -6.89 15.08 22.94
CA THR A 454 -5.52 14.85 22.48
C THR A 454 -5.47 13.64 21.53
N LYS A 455 -4.26 13.14 21.23
CA LYS A 455 -4.01 11.91 20.45
C LYS A 455 -4.72 10.66 21.01
N SER A 456 -5.14 10.67 22.29
CA SER A 456 -5.81 9.54 22.97
C SER A 456 -7.14 9.10 22.34
N VAL A 457 -7.77 9.95 21.53
CA VAL A 457 -9.03 9.64 20.84
C VAL A 457 -8.84 8.56 19.77
N ASP A 458 -7.66 8.49 19.15
CA ASP A 458 -7.36 7.46 18.16
C ASP A 458 -7.19 6.07 18.82
N TRP A 459 -6.83 6.02 20.11
CA TRP A 459 -6.78 4.76 20.86
C TRP A 459 -8.16 4.25 21.24
N TRP A 460 -9.10 5.16 21.51
CA TRP A 460 -10.51 4.80 21.65
C TRP A 460 -11.07 4.23 20.35
N THR A 461 -10.84 4.90 19.23
CA THR A 461 -11.35 4.44 17.92
C THR A 461 -10.72 3.11 17.50
N LEU A 462 -9.43 2.87 17.82
CA LEU A 462 -8.79 1.56 17.66
C LEU A 462 -9.50 0.47 18.48
N GLY A 463 -9.91 0.79 19.72
CA GLY A 463 -10.69 -0.10 20.57
C GLY A 463 -12.07 -0.41 19.99
N VAL A 464 -12.79 0.61 19.50
CA VAL A 464 -14.10 0.45 18.85
C VAL A 464 -13.99 -0.46 17.63
N LEU A 465 -13.01 -0.19 16.76
CA LEU A 465 -12.78 -0.96 15.54
C LEU A 465 -12.38 -2.41 15.85
N LEU A 466 -11.52 -2.65 16.86
CA LEU A 466 -11.19 -4.01 17.28
C LEU A 466 -12.42 -4.76 17.81
N TYR A 467 -13.28 -4.09 18.58
CA TYR A 467 -14.53 -4.67 19.05
C TYR A 467 -15.44 -5.05 17.87
N GLU A 468 -15.59 -4.15 16.89
CA GLU A 468 -16.40 -4.38 15.71
C GLU A 468 -15.85 -5.53 14.85
N MET A 469 -14.53 -5.60 14.63
CA MET A 469 -13.93 -6.74 13.92
C MET A 469 -14.23 -8.08 14.60
N LEU A 470 -14.28 -8.11 15.93
CA LEU A 470 -14.54 -9.35 16.69
C LEU A 470 -16.03 -9.71 16.79
N THR A 471 -16.92 -8.72 16.80
CA THR A 471 -18.34 -8.93 17.12
C THR A 471 -19.29 -8.65 15.95
N GLY A 472 -18.82 -7.95 14.92
CA GLY A 472 -19.57 -7.53 13.75
C GLY A 472 -20.28 -6.18 13.87
N LEU A 473 -20.31 -5.57 15.07
CA LEU A 473 -20.95 -4.28 15.31
C LEU A 473 -20.15 -3.44 16.32
N PRO A 474 -20.18 -2.10 16.23
CA PRO A 474 -19.59 -1.24 17.26
C PRO A 474 -20.23 -1.46 18.65
N PRO A 475 -19.48 -1.26 19.75
CA PRO A 475 -19.91 -1.65 21.09
C PRO A 475 -21.13 -0.87 21.63
N PHE A 476 -21.31 0.36 21.18
CA PHE A 476 -22.38 1.27 21.65
C PHE A 476 -23.41 1.59 20.56
N TYR A 477 -23.46 0.78 19.50
CA TYR A 477 -24.30 1.04 18.34
C TYR A 477 -25.79 1.21 18.72
N ASP A 478 -26.44 2.17 18.08
CA ASP A 478 -27.88 2.37 18.09
C ASP A 478 -28.32 3.04 16.79
N GLU A 479 -29.55 2.77 16.34
CA GLU A 479 -30.11 3.46 15.17
C GLU A 479 -30.35 4.96 15.46
N ASN A 480 -30.65 5.31 16.71
CA ASN A 480 -30.81 6.69 17.14
C ASN A 480 -29.47 7.25 17.63
N THR A 481 -28.97 8.28 16.96
CA THR A 481 -27.68 8.90 17.27
C THR A 481 -27.62 9.48 18.69
N ASN A 482 -28.71 10.04 19.22
CA ASN A 482 -28.73 10.57 20.59
C ASN A 482 -28.65 9.45 21.63
N ASP A 483 -29.33 8.33 21.36
CA ASP A 483 -29.23 7.14 22.20
C ASP A 483 -27.82 6.57 22.14
N MET A 484 -27.21 6.46 20.96
CA MET A 484 -25.81 6.06 20.81
C MET A 484 -24.87 6.97 21.61
N TYR A 485 -25.03 8.30 21.56
CA TYR A 485 -24.23 9.22 22.38
C TYR A 485 -24.41 8.98 23.88
N ARG A 486 -25.65 8.78 24.34
CA ARG A 486 -25.93 8.41 25.73
C ARG A 486 -25.25 7.08 26.10
N LYS A 487 -25.29 6.07 25.21
CA LYS A 487 -24.63 4.78 25.42
C LYS A 487 -23.11 4.91 25.53
N ILE A 488 -22.48 5.66 24.61
CA ILE A 488 -21.04 5.98 24.65
C ILE A 488 -20.68 6.60 26.00
N LEU A 489 -21.50 7.52 26.52
CA LEU A 489 -21.23 8.21 27.78
C LEU A 489 -21.51 7.37 29.04
N THR A 490 -22.47 6.43 29.00
CA THR A 490 -23.04 5.84 30.24
C THR A 490 -23.13 4.32 30.27
N GLU A 491 -23.27 3.64 29.13
CA GLU A 491 -23.59 2.21 29.12
C GLU A 491 -22.34 1.34 29.38
N PRO A 492 -22.39 0.30 30.22
CA PRO A 492 -21.25 -0.59 30.39
C PRO A 492 -20.91 -1.32 29.08
N LEU A 493 -19.64 -1.68 28.92
CA LEU A 493 -19.18 -2.46 27.77
C LEU A 493 -19.67 -3.91 27.91
N HIS A 494 -20.49 -4.36 26.96
CA HIS A 494 -21.01 -5.73 26.91
C HIS A 494 -20.17 -6.60 25.97
N PHE A 495 -20.06 -7.89 26.28
CA PHE A 495 -19.32 -8.85 25.44
C PHE A 495 -20.20 -10.09 25.19
N PRO A 496 -20.27 -10.61 23.95
CA PRO A 496 -21.16 -11.71 23.59
C PRO A 496 -20.76 -13.08 24.18
N GLY A 497 -19.51 -13.24 24.63
CA GLY A 497 -18.99 -14.46 25.26
C GLY A 497 -17.47 -14.62 25.07
N PRO A 498 -16.79 -15.47 25.87
CA PRO A 498 -15.34 -15.69 25.79
C PRO A 498 -14.90 -16.37 24.49
N GLU A 499 -15.80 -17.04 23.77
CA GLU A 499 -15.56 -17.67 22.48
C GLU A 499 -15.44 -16.66 21.33
N VAL A 500 -16.16 -15.54 21.42
CA VAL A 500 -16.09 -14.44 20.45
C VAL A 500 -15.03 -13.42 20.89
N VAL A 501 -15.01 -13.08 22.18
CA VAL A 501 -14.05 -12.13 22.75
C VAL A 501 -13.27 -12.80 23.88
N PRO A 502 -12.12 -13.42 23.56
CA PRO A 502 -11.29 -14.10 24.55
C PRO A 502 -10.81 -13.18 25.67
N PRO A 503 -10.41 -13.72 26.83
CA PRO A 503 -9.99 -12.91 27.98
C PRO A 503 -8.92 -11.85 27.67
N ALA A 504 -7.97 -12.17 26.77
CA ALA A 504 -6.95 -11.23 26.32
C ALA A 504 -7.51 -10.03 25.53
N ALA A 505 -8.46 -10.28 24.64
CA ALA A 505 -9.12 -9.23 23.87
C ALA A 505 -10.02 -8.40 24.78
N ARG A 506 -10.74 -9.05 25.70
CA ARG A 506 -11.63 -8.40 26.66
C ARG A 506 -10.88 -7.40 27.55
N ASP A 507 -9.73 -7.79 28.10
CA ASP A 507 -8.90 -6.91 28.92
C ASP A 507 -8.37 -5.72 28.10
N LEU A 508 -7.85 -5.97 26.90
CA LEU A 508 -7.38 -4.91 26.01
C LEU A 508 -8.50 -3.90 25.70
N LEU A 509 -9.67 -4.39 25.27
CA LEU A 509 -10.83 -3.57 24.91
C LEU A 509 -11.34 -2.75 26.10
N THR A 510 -11.37 -3.35 27.28
CA THR A 510 -11.81 -2.65 28.50
C THR A 510 -10.89 -1.49 28.85
N ARG A 511 -9.58 -1.61 28.59
CA ARG A 511 -8.59 -0.56 28.87
C ARG A 511 -8.49 0.49 27.76
N LEU A 512 -8.69 0.11 26.49
CA LEU A 512 -8.76 1.05 25.36
C LEU A 512 -10.07 1.86 25.37
N LEU A 513 -11.17 1.24 25.81
CA LEU A 513 -12.50 1.87 25.91
C LEU A 513 -12.77 2.42 27.32
N ASP A 514 -11.71 2.83 28.03
CA ASP A 514 -11.87 3.64 29.24
C ASP A 514 -12.33 5.05 28.85
N ARG A 515 -13.42 5.50 29.48
CA ARG A 515 -14.00 6.83 29.22
C ARG A 515 -13.11 7.96 29.71
N ASN A 516 -12.28 7.70 30.72
CA ASN A 516 -11.29 8.67 31.17
C ASN A 516 -10.05 8.56 30.26
N ALA A 517 -9.87 9.59 29.42
CA ALA A 517 -8.75 9.66 28.47
C ALA A 517 -7.36 9.56 29.13
N GLU A 518 -7.20 9.99 30.39
CA GLU A 518 -5.92 9.92 31.11
C GLU A 518 -5.61 8.53 31.68
N LYS A 519 -6.65 7.72 31.92
CA LYS A 519 -6.52 6.33 32.39
C LYS A 519 -6.53 5.33 31.25
N ARG A 520 -6.97 5.74 30.07
CA ARG A 520 -7.06 4.93 28.86
C ARG A 520 -5.68 4.38 28.49
N LEU A 521 -5.65 3.10 28.12
CA LEU A 521 -4.42 2.49 27.64
C LEU A 521 -3.91 3.23 26.40
N GLY A 522 -2.63 3.60 26.41
CA GLY A 522 -2.04 4.42 25.34
C GLY A 522 -2.03 5.91 25.63
N ALA A 523 -2.58 6.36 26.77
CA ALA A 523 -2.46 7.75 27.22
C ALA A 523 -0.98 8.17 27.38
N LYS A 524 -0.09 7.23 27.71
CA LYS A 524 1.37 7.47 27.76
C LYS A 524 2.11 7.00 26.49
N GLY A 525 1.38 6.84 25.39
CA GLY A 525 1.90 6.46 24.10
C GLY A 525 1.69 4.99 23.72
N ALA A 526 1.94 4.70 22.44
CA ALA A 526 1.63 3.40 21.82
C ALA A 526 2.38 2.21 22.44
N ALA A 527 3.52 2.45 23.10
CA ALA A 527 4.31 1.41 23.77
C ALA A 527 3.50 0.65 24.85
N GLU A 528 2.60 1.35 25.56
CA GLU A 528 1.71 0.70 26.55
C GLU A 528 0.77 -0.31 25.89
N ILE A 529 0.23 0.04 24.72
CA ILE A 529 -0.67 -0.83 23.95
C ILE A 529 0.11 -2.02 23.39
N LYS A 530 1.32 -1.78 22.84
CA LYS A 530 2.19 -2.83 22.29
C LYS A 530 2.63 -3.86 23.32
N ALA A 531 2.82 -3.43 24.58
CA ALA A 531 3.20 -4.30 25.68
C ALA A 531 2.05 -5.19 26.19
N HIS A 532 0.81 -4.92 25.77
CA HIS A 532 -0.34 -5.70 26.20
C HIS A 532 -0.26 -7.15 25.72
N TYR A 533 -0.54 -8.11 26.61
CA TYR A 533 -0.41 -9.54 26.33
C TYR A 533 -1.32 -10.03 25.20
N PHE A 534 -2.35 -9.28 24.80
CA PHE A 534 -3.11 -9.54 23.58
C PHE A 534 -2.21 -9.65 22.33
N PHE A 535 -1.12 -8.88 22.28
CA PHE A 535 -0.15 -8.86 21.18
C PHE A 535 1.08 -9.75 21.42
N HIS A 536 1.05 -10.68 22.39
CA HIS A 536 2.23 -11.48 22.77
C HIS A 536 2.88 -12.26 21.62
N SER A 537 2.13 -12.56 20.56
CA SER A 537 2.59 -13.31 19.39
C SER A 537 3.13 -12.41 18.25
N ILE A 538 3.12 -11.09 18.42
CA ILE A 538 3.51 -10.12 17.41
C ILE A 538 4.95 -9.66 17.64
N ASP A 539 5.82 -9.92 16.67
CA ASP A 539 7.12 -9.28 16.53
C ASP A 539 6.93 -7.99 15.72
N TRP A 540 6.95 -6.85 16.42
CA TRP A 540 6.71 -5.54 15.83
C TRP A 540 7.67 -5.18 14.70
N ARG A 541 8.93 -5.64 14.77
CA ARG A 541 9.93 -5.39 13.73
C ARG A 541 9.59 -6.21 12.48
N LYS A 542 9.29 -7.50 12.63
CA LYS A 542 8.82 -8.33 11.50
C LYS A 542 7.53 -7.82 10.89
N LEU A 543 6.63 -7.27 11.70
CA LEU A 543 5.38 -6.66 11.23
C LEU A 543 5.67 -5.46 10.33
N LEU A 544 6.48 -4.50 10.78
CA LEU A 544 6.89 -3.33 9.98
C LEU A 544 7.68 -3.70 8.73
N GLU A 545 8.46 -4.78 8.78
CA GLU A 545 9.16 -5.35 7.62
C GLU A 545 8.24 -6.18 6.69
N ARG A 546 6.94 -6.27 7.00
CA ARG A 546 5.93 -7.07 6.27
C ARG A 546 6.32 -8.54 6.08
N LYS A 547 6.96 -9.13 7.09
CA LYS A 547 7.42 -10.54 7.07
C LYS A 547 6.37 -11.54 7.56
N TYR A 548 5.21 -11.06 8.00
CA TYR A 548 4.06 -11.91 8.29
C TYR A 548 3.26 -12.14 7.01
N GLU A 549 2.90 -13.38 6.73
CA GLU A 549 1.95 -13.70 5.68
C GLU A 549 0.52 -13.52 6.20
N PRO A 550 -0.30 -12.63 5.61
CA PRO A 550 -1.68 -12.45 6.04
C PRO A 550 -2.52 -13.72 5.81
N SER A 551 -3.40 -14.05 6.76
CA SER A 551 -4.29 -15.21 6.67
C SER A 551 -5.36 -15.08 5.58
N PHE A 552 -5.69 -13.85 5.21
CA PHE A 552 -6.64 -13.54 4.16
C PHE A 552 -5.93 -12.78 3.04
N LYS A 553 -6.12 -13.24 1.80
CA LYS A 553 -5.67 -12.55 0.59
C LYS A 553 -6.89 -12.22 -0.28
N PRO A 554 -7.14 -10.94 -0.60
CA PRO A 554 -8.27 -10.58 -1.45
C PRO A 554 -8.06 -11.10 -2.88
N SER A 555 -9.16 -11.40 -3.56
CA SER A 555 -9.12 -11.84 -4.96
C SER A 555 -8.83 -10.64 -5.86
N VAL A 556 -7.64 -10.61 -6.45
CA VAL A 556 -7.16 -9.55 -7.34
C VAL A 556 -6.52 -10.18 -8.58
N VAL A 557 -7.01 -9.81 -9.77
CA VAL A 557 -6.51 -10.35 -11.04
C VAL A 557 -5.25 -9.64 -11.52
N ASP A 558 -5.26 -8.31 -11.47
CA ASP A 558 -4.15 -7.46 -11.91
C ASP A 558 -4.19 -6.07 -11.23
N ALA A 559 -3.24 -5.21 -11.61
CA ALA A 559 -3.10 -3.86 -11.03
C ALA A 559 -4.26 -2.90 -11.38
N LYS A 560 -5.02 -3.18 -12.45
CA LYS A 560 -6.20 -2.39 -12.86
C LYS A 560 -7.49 -2.91 -12.23
N ASP A 561 -7.45 -4.08 -11.59
CA ASP A 561 -8.65 -4.71 -11.02
C ASP A 561 -9.36 -3.78 -10.03
N THR A 562 -10.67 -3.64 -10.24
CA THR A 562 -11.56 -2.87 -9.38
C THR A 562 -12.75 -3.70 -8.88
N ALA A 563 -12.70 -5.03 -8.95
CA ALA A 563 -13.80 -5.90 -8.57
C ALA A 563 -14.16 -5.81 -7.07
N ASN A 564 -13.21 -5.41 -6.23
CA ASN A 564 -13.39 -5.21 -4.79
C ASN A 564 -13.88 -3.79 -4.41
N PHE A 565 -14.19 -2.94 -5.40
CA PHE A 565 -14.76 -1.60 -5.18
C PHE A 565 -16.25 -1.59 -5.47
N ASP A 566 -16.96 -0.60 -4.93
CA ASP A 566 -18.39 -0.46 -5.17
C ASP A 566 -18.73 -0.29 -6.65
N ARG A 567 -19.77 -0.99 -7.09
CA ARG A 567 -20.31 -0.87 -8.44
C ARG A 567 -20.96 0.49 -8.68
N GLU A 568 -21.48 1.11 -7.64
CA GLU A 568 -22.04 2.47 -7.72
C GLU A 568 -20.97 3.46 -8.22
N PHE A 569 -19.74 3.37 -7.72
CA PHE A 569 -18.64 4.23 -8.14
C PHE A 569 -18.04 3.78 -9.46
N THR A 570 -17.73 2.49 -9.60
CA THR A 570 -17.01 1.98 -10.78
C THR A 570 -17.82 2.00 -12.08
N SER A 571 -19.14 2.24 -12.00
CA SER A 571 -20.01 2.47 -13.15
C SER A 571 -20.08 3.94 -13.60
N GLU A 572 -19.58 4.88 -12.79
CA GLU A 572 -19.52 6.31 -13.14
C GLU A 572 -18.42 6.56 -14.19
N ALA A 573 -18.70 7.45 -15.14
CA ALA A 573 -17.72 7.84 -16.15
C ALA A 573 -16.48 8.52 -15.51
N PRO A 574 -15.26 8.08 -15.82
CA PRO A 574 -14.02 8.63 -15.27
C PRO A 574 -13.68 9.97 -15.95
N THR A 575 -14.32 11.05 -15.50
CA THR A 575 -14.09 12.40 -16.04
C THR A 575 -13.63 13.34 -14.94
N ASP A 576 -12.60 14.15 -15.25
CA ASP A 576 -12.22 15.27 -14.39
C ASP A 576 -13.24 16.41 -14.57
N SER A 577 -14.29 16.38 -13.75
CA SER A 577 -15.49 17.20 -13.93
C SER A 577 -15.19 18.70 -13.96
N TYR A 578 -15.70 19.43 -14.96
CA TYR A 578 -15.58 20.89 -15.05
C TYR A 578 -16.13 21.59 -13.80
N VAL A 579 -15.51 22.70 -13.40
CA VAL A 579 -16.00 23.51 -12.26
C VAL A 579 -16.73 24.72 -12.83
N ASP A 580 -18.06 24.72 -12.71
CA ASP A 580 -18.87 25.91 -12.99
C ASP A 580 -18.61 27.00 -11.94
N GLY A 581 -18.33 28.22 -12.39
CA GLY A 581 -18.16 29.39 -11.53
C GLY A 581 -17.12 30.38 -12.04
N PRO A 582 -16.99 31.55 -11.39
CA PRO A 582 -15.95 32.52 -11.71
C PRO A 582 -14.57 31.92 -11.40
N MET A 583 -13.60 32.19 -12.27
CA MET A 583 -12.21 31.82 -12.00
C MET A 583 -11.73 32.48 -10.71
N LEU A 584 -10.96 31.73 -9.92
CA LEU A 584 -10.35 32.26 -8.70
C LEU A 584 -9.36 33.38 -9.04
N SER A 585 -9.40 34.48 -8.28
CA SER A 585 -8.47 35.59 -8.44
C SER A 585 -7.02 35.16 -8.19
N GLN A 586 -6.04 35.91 -8.71
CA GLN A 586 -4.62 35.59 -8.52
C GLN A 586 -4.25 35.49 -7.04
N THR A 587 -4.74 36.40 -6.20
CA THR A 587 -4.52 36.37 -4.74
C THR A 587 -5.08 35.11 -4.08
N MET A 588 -6.17 34.54 -4.62
CA MET A 588 -6.71 33.25 -4.16
C MET A 588 -5.88 32.07 -4.66
N GLN A 589 -5.23 32.19 -5.83
CA GLN A 589 -4.32 31.16 -6.35
C GLN A 589 -3.01 31.10 -5.56
N ASP A 590 -2.45 32.26 -5.22
CA ASP A 590 -1.16 32.37 -4.53
C ASP A 590 -1.17 31.72 -3.14
N GLN A 591 -2.35 31.60 -2.53
CA GLN A 591 -2.58 30.86 -1.29
C GLN A 591 -2.20 29.37 -1.38
N PHE A 592 -2.15 28.78 -2.58
CA PHE A 592 -1.78 27.38 -2.83
C PHE A 592 -0.35 27.23 -3.40
N ALA A 593 0.50 28.24 -3.25
CA ALA A 593 1.92 28.12 -3.57
C ALA A 593 2.56 26.97 -2.77
N GLY A 594 3.48 26.23 -3.40
CA GLY A 594 4.12 25.06 -2.78
C GLY A 594 3.30 23.76 -2.78
N TRP A 595 2.09 23.75 -3.37
CA TRP A 595 1.29 22.52 -3.50
C TRP A 595 1.96 21.48 -4.41
N SER A 596 2.50 21.92 -5.54
CA SER A 596 3.14 21.02 -6.50
C SER A 596 4.34 20.33 -5.85
N TYR A 597 4.34 19.01 -5.89
CA TYR A 597 5.30 18.15 -5.20
C TYR A 597 5.54 16.89 -6.01
N ASN A 598 6.79 16.71 -6.42
CA ASN A 598 7.31 15.43 -6.88
C ASN A 598 8.20 14.92 -5.76
N ARG A 599 7.77 13.90 -5.03
CA ARG A 599 8.36 13.50 -3.74
C ARG A 599 9.91 13.44 -3.75
N PRO A 600 10.62 14.44 -3.20
CA PRO A 600 12.05 14.35 -2.91
C PRO A 600 12.21 13.87 -1.46
N VAL A 601 13.26 13.08 -1.20
CA VAL A 601 13.52 12.49 0.13
C VAL A 601 14.09 13.55 1.08
N ALA A 602 13.73 13.46 2.36
CA ALA A 602 13.99 14.45 3.41
C ALA A 602 15.48 14.59 3.82
N GLY A 603 15.89 15.86 3.99
CA GLY A 603 17.21 16.36 4.40
C GLY A 603 17.35 17.81 3.90
N LEU A 604 16.74 18.76 4.63
CA LEU A 604 16.32 20.11 4.20
C LEU A 604 17.42 21.06 3.67
N GLY A 605 17.04 21.98 2.79
CA GLY A 605 17.77 23.24 2.55
C GLY A 605 17.39 23.97 1.26
N ASP A 606 16.51 24.96 1.39
CA ASP A 606 16.11 25.95 0.38
C ASP A 606 17.32 26.67 -0.25
N ALA A 607 17.43 26.66 -1.59
CA ALA A 607 18.15 27.66 -2.38
C ALA A 607 17.74 27.53 -3.85
N GLY A 608 17.00 28.53 -4.33
CA GLY A 608 16.53 28.63 -5.70
C GLY A 608 17.65 28.76 -6.74
N GLY A 609 17.23 28.69 -8.01
CA GLY A 609 18.08 29.01 -9.14
C GLY A 609 17.63 28.30 -10.40
N SER A 610 16.83 28.98 -11.20
CA SER A 610 16.55 28.63 -12.59
C SER A 610 17.86 28.51 -13.37
N VAL A 611 18.08 27.40 -14.07
CA VAL A 611 19.07 27.32 -15.14
C VAL A 611 18.35 26.77 -16.38
N LYS A 612 18.18 27.66 -17.35
CA LYS A 612 17.75 27.33 -18.71
C LYS A 612 18.82 26.44 -19.36
N ASP A 613 18.39 25.35 -20.00
CA ASP A 613 19.24 24.60 -20.92
C ASP A 613 19.28 25.32 -22.28
N PRO A 614 20.47 25.68 -22.83
CA PRO A 614 20.66 26.40 -24.08
C PRO A 614 20.49 25.55 -25.37
N SER A 615 19.95 24.34 -25.31
CA SER A 615 19.92 23.43 -26.46
C SER A 615 18.94 23.79 -27.60
N PHE A 616 18.33 24.98 -27.57
CA PHE A 616 17.50 25.51 -28.66
C PHE A 616 18.01 26.88 -29.13
N GLU A 617 19.31 26.98 -29.44
CA GLU A 617 19.76 27.88 -30.50
C GLU A 617 19.91 27.09 -31.80
N GLY A 618 18.95 27.35 -32.71
CA GLY A 618 19.17 27.42 -34.15
C GLY A 618 19.55 26.14 -34.90
N VAL A 619 18.59 25.60 -35.66
CA VAL A 619 18.75 25.56 -37.11
C VAL A 619 17.41 25.95 -37.76
N ASN A 620 17.42 27.15 -38.33
CA ASN A 620 16.42 27.65 -39.27
C ASN A 620 16.70 27.05 -40.66
N GLU A 621 15.64 26.99 -41.48
CA GLU A 621 15.64 26.92 -42.95
C GLU A 621 16.13 25.62 -43.63
N ARG A 622 15.18 24.78 -44.06
CA ARG A 622 14.61 24.81 -45.42
C ARG A 622 13.36 23.96 -45.53
#